data_AF-Q2G4T4-F1
#
_entry.id   AF-Q2G4T4-F1
#
_cell.length_a   1.000
_cell.length_b   1.000
_cell.length_c   1.000
_cell.angle_alpha   90.00
_cell.angle_beta   90.00
_cell.angle_gamma   90.00
#
_symmetry.space_group_name_H-M   'P 1'
#
loop_
_entity.id
_entity.type
_entity.pdbx_description
1 polymer ?
#
loop_
_entity_poly.entity_id
_entity_poly.type
_entity_poly.pdbx_seq_one_letter_code
_entity_poly.pdbx_strand_id
1 'polypeptide(L)'
;MRWILALVALAAAPALAADEDAPQRVAIERLPLTGDQIEIGACATRLLSRSAKVLTYPIRDGVGIDWTPKTGLFMSAGGDPILAFEFRRDEVGPFMKLFYRHPFTAKLARGFAQKAGRTCFPDDLSRWEEAEKG
;
A
#
# COMPACT_ATOMS: atom_id res chain seq x y z
N MET A 1 54.36 17.60 23.34
CA MET A 1 53.97 17.36 21.94
C MET A 1 53.32 15.99 21.83
N ARG A 2 51.99 15.91 21.99
CA ARG A 2 51.12 14.80 21.56
C ARG A 2 49.66 15.17 21.85
N TRP A 3 48.89 15.24 20.78
CA TRP A 3 47.46 15.52 20.66
C TRP A 3 46.64 14.28 21.02
N ILE A 4 45.42 14.43 21.55
CA ILE A 4 44.23 13.63 21.16
C ILE A 4 42.96 14.48 21.33
N LEU A 5 42.30 14.78 20.21
CA LEU A 5 40.89 15.16 20.08
C LEU A 5 40.02 13.90 20.17
N ALA A 6 38.83 14.00 20.78
CA ALA A 6 37.67 13.13 20.47
C ALA A 6 36.40 13.86 20.95
N LEU A 7 35.77 14.69 20.10
CA LEU A 7 34.60 14.36 19.27
C LEU A 7 33.48 13.68 20.07
N VAL A 8 32.55 14.51 20.56
CA VAL A 8 31.24 14.12 21.04
C VAL A 8 30.48 13.50 19.86
N ALA A 9 30.13 12.23 20.00
CA ALA A 9 29.42 11.46 19.00
C ALA A 9 28.05 12.09 18.72
N LEU A 10 27.84 12.45 17.45
CA LEU A 10 26.57 12.81 16.87
C LEU A 10 25.63 11.60 17.02
N ALA A 11 24.59 11.72 17.86
CA ALA A 11 23.55 10.72 17.95
C ALA A 11 22.79 10.68 16.62
N ALA A 12 23.13 9.72 15.77
CA ALA A 12 22.35 9.38 14.59
C ALA A 12 20.99 8.86 15.06
N ALA A 13 19.93 9.63 14.81
CA ALA A 13 18.57 9.13 14.91
C ALA A 13 18.44 7.88 14.02
N PRO A 14 17.75 6.82 14.46
CA PRO A 14 17.56 5.65 13.62
C PRO A 14 16.72 6.08 12.42
N ALA A 15 17.38 6.18 11.27
CA ALA A 15 16.71 6.25 9.98
C ALA A 15 15.74 5.08 9.89
N LEU A 16 14.54 5.37 9.38
CA LEU A 16 13.48 4.42 9.09
C LEU A 16 14.08 3.07 8.68
N ALA A 17 13.82 2.03 9.48
CA ALA A 17 13.95 0.67 9.01
C ALA A 17 13.00 0.53 7.82
N ALA A 18 13.57 0.65 6.62
CA ALA A 18 12.92 0.24 5.40
C ALA A 18 12.67 -1.26 5.55
N ASP A 19 11.40 -1.61 5.38
CA ASP A 19 10.84 -2.95 5.49
C ASP A 19 11.39 -3.82 4.33
N GLU A 20 12.66 -4.25 4.43
CA GLU A 20 13.39 -4.94 3.35
C GLU A 20 13.11 -6.46 3.27
N ASP A 21 12.40 -7.06 4.23
CA ASP A 21 12.13 -8.51 4.24
C ASP A 21 10.76 -8.92 3.68
N ALA A 22 9.97 -7.98 3.17
CA ALA A 22 8.77 -8.31 2.41
C ALA A 22 9.15 -8.59 0.94
N PRO A 23 8.85 -9.78 0.36
CA PRO A 23 9.18 -10.09 -1.03
C PRO A 23 8.78 -8.94 -1.96
N GLN A 24 9.76 -8.43 -2.73
CA GLN A 24 9.76 -7.11 -3.37
C GLN A 24 8.36 -6.62 -3.79
N ARG A 25 7.77 -5.82 -2.91
CA ARG A 25 6.49 -5.13 -3.12
C ARG A 25 6.80 -3.82 -3.82
N VAL A 26 6.58 -3.72 -5.13
CA VAL A 26 6.77 -2.44 -5.84
C VAL A 26 5.61 -1.53 -5.47
N ALA A 27 5.90 -0.47 -4.72
CA ALA A 27 4.94 0.59 -4.45
C ALA A 27 4.64 1.32 -5.76
N ILE A 28 3.42 1.26 -6.26
CA ILE A 28 3.06 1.94 -7.50
C ILE A 28 2.82 3.41 -7.18
N GLU A 29 1.94 3.70 -6.23
CA GLU A 29 1.35 5.04 -6.10
C GLU A 29 0.86 5.34 -4.69
N ARG A 30 0.93 6.61 -4.34
CA ARG A 30 0.28 7.19 -3.17
C ARG A 30 -0.94 7.96 -3.64
N LEU A 31 -2.12 7.54 -3.20
CA LEU A 31 -3.39 8.19 -3.49
C LEU A 31 -3.90 8.91 -2.23
N PRO A 32 -3.93 10.25 -2.18
CA PRO A 32 -4.58 10.97 -1.09
C PRO A 32 -6.08 10.60 -1.01
N LEU A 33 -6.57 10.40 0.21
CA LEU A 33 -7.96 10.09 0.50
C LEU A 33 -8.60 11.27 1.22
N THR A 34 -9.90 11.47 1.04
CA THR A 34 -10.68 12.44 1.82
C THR A 34 -11.44 11.80 2.97
N GLY A 35 -11.79 10.53 2.83
CA GLY A 35 -12.51 9.77 3.85
C GLY A 35 -11.61 9.11 4.90
N ASP A 36 -12.24 8.53 5.91
CA ASP A 36 -11.54 7.77 6.93
C ASP A 36 -10.91 6.50 6.34
N GLN A 37 -9.62 6.31 6.58
CA GLN A 37 -8.85 5.21 6.01
C GLN A 37 -9.34 3.83 6.48
N ILE A 38 -9.92 3.73 7.67
CA ILE A 38 -10.47 2.49 8.22
C ILE A 38 -11.78 2.16 7.52
N GLU A 39 -12.68 3.14 7.37
CA GLU A 39 -13.96 2.95 6.67
C GLU A 39 -13.74 2.56 5.20
N ILE A 40 -12.82 3.27 4.53
CA ILE A 40 -12.43 2.98 3.15
C ILE A 40 -11.81 1.58 3.05
N GLY A 41 -10.88 1.24 3.95
CA GLY A 41 -10.27 -0.09 4.01
C GLY A 41 -11.30 -1.21 4.26
N ALA A 42 -12.30 -0.96 5.11
CA ALA A 42 -13.39 -1.90 5.35
C ALA A 42 -14.26 -2.10 4.10
N CYS A 43 -14.57 -1.03 3.37
CA CYS A 43 -15.28 -1.13 2.08
C CYS A 43 -14.45 -1.95 1.08
N ALA A 44 -13.17 -1.61 0.91
CA ALA A 44 -12.28 -2.30 -0.03
C ALA A 44 -12.17 -3.80 0.31
N THR A 45 -12.00 -4.16 1.59
CA THR A 45 -11.99 -5.55 2.07
C THR A 45 -13.27 -6.30 1.67
N ARG A 46 -14.45 -5.69 1.92
CA ARG A 46 -15.75 -6.30 1.59
C ARG A 46 -15.92 -6.50 0.08
N LEU A 47 -15.47 -5.55 -0.73
CA LEU A 47 -15.52 -5.66 -2.19
C LEU A 47 -14.59 -6.76 -2.69
N LEU A 48 -13.34 -6.74 -2.24
CA LEU A 48 -12.28 -7.62 -2.72
C LEU A 48 -12.49 -9.09 -2.29
N SER A 49 -13.06 -9.33 -1.11
CA SER A 49 -13.31 -10.68 -0.59
C SER A 49 -14.31 -11.49 -1.42
N ARG A 50 -15.18 -10.81 -2.19
CA ARG A 50 -16.13 -11.45 -3.12
C ARG A 50 -15.45 -12.21 -4.25
N SER A 51 -14.28 -11.75 -4.71
CA SER A 51 -13.59 -12.34 -5.87
C SER A 51 -12.30 -13.10 -5.50
N ALA A 52 -11.93 -13.16 -4.23
CA ALA A 52 -10.57 -13.53 -3.84
C ALA A 52 -10.45 -14.01 -2.39
N LYS A 53 -9.25 -14.48 -2.04
CA LYS A 53 -8.78 -14.59 -0.66
C LYS A 53 -8.27 -13.21 -0.24
N VAL A 54 -8.76 -12.73 0.90
CA VAL A 54 -8.34 -11.46 1.49
C VAL A 54 -7.85 -11.71 2.90
N LEU A 55 -6.71 -11.13 3.24
CA LEU A 55 -6.20 -11.03 4.60
C LEU A 55 -6.10 -9.55 4.96
N THR A 56 -6.82 -9.14 6.00
CA THR A 56 -6.74 -7.78 6.54
C THR A 56 -5.90 -7.81 7.80
N TYR A 57 -4.98 -6.85 7.95
CA TYR A 57 -4.08 -6.76 9.11
C TYR A 57 -3.90 -5.29 9.54
N PRO A 58 -3.74 -5.03 10.85
CA PRO A 58 -3.44 -3.69 11.32
C PRO A 58 -2.00 -3.29 10.92
N ILE A 59 -1.81 -2.02 10.57
CA ILE A 59 -0.50 -1.39 10.40
C ILE A 59 -0.41 -0.18 11.33
N ARG A 60 0.81 0.32 11.59
CA ARG A 60 1.09 1.37 12.59
C ARG A 60 0.16 2.59 12.48
N ASP A 61 -0.24 2.94 11.26
CA ASP A 61 -0.98 4.13 10.88
C ASP A 61 -2.26 3.84 10.09
N GLY A 62 -2.80 2.63 10.17
CA GLY A 62 -4.04 2.28 9.47
C GLY A 62 -4.28 0.78 9.26
N VAL A 63 -4.71 0.40 8.06
CA VAL A 63 -5.08 -0.98 7.72
C VAL A 63 -4.43 -1.45 6.42
N GLY A 64 -3.82 -2.64 6.48
CA GLY A 64 -3.30 -3.37 5.33
C GLY A 64 -4.28 -4.44 4.86
N ILE A 65 -4.36 -4.63 3.55
CA ILE A 65 -5.22 -5.62 2.89
C ILE A 65 -4.39 -6.35 1.85
N ASP A 66 -4.09 -7.59 2.16
CA ASP A 66 -3.46 -8.54 1.26
C ASP A 66 -4.54 -9.26 0.44
N TRP A 67 -4.36 -9.29 -0.87
CA TRP A 67 -5.33 -9.84 -1.82
C TRP A 67 -4.68 -10.86 -2.76
N THR A 68 -5.30 -12.04 -2.84
CA THR A 68 -4.91 -13.12 -3.75
C THR A 68 -6.15 -13.60 -4.52
N PRO A 69 -6.20 -13.45 -5.86
CA PRO A 69 -7.35 -13.90 -6.64
C PRO A 69 -7.59 -15.41 -6.48
N LYS A 70 -8.87 -15.80 -6.36
CA LYS A 70 -9.27 -17.21 -6.15
C LYS A 70 -9.13 -18.08 -7.40
N THR A 71 -9.14 -17.49 -8.59
CA THR A 71 -9.15 -18.19 -9.88
C THR A 71 -8.38 -17.39 -10.95
N GLY A 72 -7.79 -18.08 -11.93
CA GLY A 72 -7.17 -17.48 -13.13
C GLY A 72 -5.64 -17.67 -13.27
N LEU A 73 -5.06 -17.05 -14.31
CA LEU A 73 -3.62 -17.12 -14.66
C LEU A 73 -2.68 -16.60 -13.55
N PHE A 74 -3.23 -15.90 -12.56
CA PHE A 74 -2.51 -15.26 -11.46
C PHE A 74 -2.73 -15.96 -10.12
N MET A 75 -3.06 -17.26 -10.10
CA MET A 75 -3.08 -17.99 -8.82
C MET A 75 -1.66 -18.09 -8.27
N SER A 76 -1.45 -17.57 -7.06
CA SER A 76 -0.20 -17.79 -6.31
C SER A 76 -0.16 -19.24 -5.89
N ALA A 77 0.73 -20.04 -6.49
CA ALA A 77 0.93 -21.45 -6.16
C ALA A 77 1.35 -21.67 -4.69
N GLY A 78 1.83 -20.62 -4.00
CA GLY A 78 2.22 -20.65 -2.59
C GLY A 78 1.23 -19.97 -1.64
N GLY A 79 0.11 -19.43 -2.12
CA GLY A 79 -0.87 -18.73 -1.28
C GLY A 79 -0.44 -17.34 -0.81
N ASP A 80 0.71 -16.84 -1.27
CA ASP A 80 1.20 -15.50 -1.00
C ASP A 80 0.32 -14.42 -1.65
N PRO A 81 0.18 -13.25 -1.00
CA PRO A 81 -0.54 -12.11 -1.55
C PRO A 81 0.20 -11.52 -2.75
N ILE A 82 -0.55 -11.28 -3.83
CA ILE A 82 -0.02 -10.74 -5.09
C ILE A 82 -0.27 -9.24 -5.17
N LEU A 83 -1.31 -8.74 -4.50
CA LEU A 83 -1.58 -7.32 -4.29
C LEU A 83 -1.69 -7.02 -2.81
N ALA A 84 -1.19 -5.85 -2.40
CA ALA A 84 -1.47 -5.30 -1.08
C ALA A 84 -1.94 -3.85 -1.21
N PHE A 85 -3.03 -3.54 -0.52
CA PHE A 85 -3.54 -2.18 -0.35
C PHE A 85 -3.28 -1.76 1.08
N GLU A 86 -2.64 -0.62 1.27
CA GLU A 86 -2.42 -0.05 2.60
C GLU A 86 -3.11 1.30 2.69
N PHE A 87 -4.14 1.37 3.53
CA PHE A 87 -4.87 2.59 3.84
C PHE A 87 -4.27 3.16 5.11
N ARG A 88 -3.54 4.26 4.98
CA ARG A 88 -2.70 4.88 6.00
C ARG A 88 -3.13 6.31 6.28
N ARG A 89 -2.53 6.93 7.29
CA ARG A 89 -2.64 8.36 7.58
C ARG A 89 -1.27 8.90 7.98
N ASP A 90 -0.90 10.06 7.45
CA ASP A 90 0.24 10.84 7.92
C ASP A 90 -0.15 12.29 8.26
N GLU A 91 0.85 13.16 8.38
CA GLU A 91 0.67 14.59 8.70
C GLU A 91 -0.17 15.36 7.67
N VAL A 92 -0.22 14.89 6.42
CA VAL A 92 -1.01 15.52 5.35
C VAL A 92 -2.44 15.02 5.34
N GLY A 93 -2.66 13.76 5.72
CA GLY A 93 -3.99 13.16 5.79
C GLY A 93 -4.00 11.67 5.45
N PRO A 94 -5.20 11.08 5.28
CA PRO A 94 -5.31 9.68 4.90
C PRO A 94 -4.86 9.48 3.44
N PHE A 95 -4.27 8.33 3.15
CA PHE A 95 -3.83 7.96 1.81
C PHE A 95 -3.84 6.45 1.61
N MET A 96 -3.93 6.00 0.37
CA MET A 96 -3.75 4.61 -0.02
C MET A 96 -2.38 4.41 -0.69
N LYS A 97 -1.66 3.34 -0.32
CA LYS A 97 -0.53 2.79 -1.05
C LYS A 97 -0.91 1.47 -1.68
N LEU A 98 -0.46 1.25 -2.92
CA LEU A 98 -0.67 0.01 -3.65
C LEU A 98 0.66 -0.68 -3.90
N PHE A 99 0.73 -1.95 -3.54
CA PHE A 99 1.87 -2.82 -3.78
C PHE A 99 1.47 -4.04 -4.60
N TYR A 100 2.41 -4.53 -5.41
CA TYR A 100 2.21 -5.76 -6.18
C TYR A 100 3.48 -6.58 -6.28
N ARG A 101 3.32 -7.87 -6.65
CA ARG A 101 4.39 -8.81 -6.94
C ARG A 101 4.24 -9.43 -8.32
N HIS A 102 5.34 -9.83 -8.95
CA HIS A 102 5.30 -10.57 -10.22
C HIS A 102 4.50 -11.89 -10.06
N PRO A 103 3.70 -12.34 -11.05
CA PRO A 103 3.54 -11.84 -12.41
C PRO A 103 2.52 -10.70 -12.59
N PHE A 104 2.05 -10.08 -11.51
CA PHE A 104 1.26 -8.87 -11.66
C PHE A 104 2.11 -7.73 -12.23
N THR A 105 1.48 -6.92 -13.07
CA THR A 105 2.08 -5.69 -13.61
C THR A 105 1.48 -4.48 -12.90
N ALA A 106 2.19 -3.35 -12.93
CA ALA A 106 1.67 -2.08 -12.41
C ALA A 106 0.30 -1.73 -13.01
N LYS A 107 0.13 -1.95 -14.33
CA LYS A 107 -1.13 -1.74 -15.04
C LYS A 107 -2.28 -2.60 -14.49
N LEU A 108 -2.03 -3.89 -14.24
CA LEU A 108 -3.05 -4.78 -13.68
C LEU A 108 -3.40 -4.37 -12.26
N ALA A 109 -2.39 -4.16 -11.40
CA ALA A 109 -2.59 -3.70 -10.03
C ALA A 109 -3.43 -2.42 -9.97
N ARG A 110 -3.09 -1.43 -10.80
CA ARG A 110 -3.85 -0.19 -10.93
C ARG A 110 -5.29 -0.44 -11.34
N GLY A 111 -5.56 -1.33 -12.29
CA GLY A 111 -6.93 -1.69 -12.67
C GLY A 111 -7.76 -2.25 -11.51
N PHE A 112 -7.16 -3.03 -10.61
CA PHE A 112 -7.84 -3.50 -9.40
C PHE A 112 -8.06 -2.36 -8.39
N ALA A 113 -7.09 -1.47 -8.22
CA ALA A 113 -7.24 -0.30 -7.37
C ALA A 113 -8.32 0.67 -7.88
N GLN A 114 -8.40 0.90 -9.19
CA GLN A 114 -9.47 1.68 -9.82
C GLN A 114 -10.83 1.03 -9.58
N LYS A 115 -10.94 -0.29 -9.74
CA LYS A 115 -12.19 -1.01 -9.44
C LYS A 115 -12.62 -0.84 -7.98
N ALA A 116 -11.67 -0.90 -7.04
CA ALA A 116 -11.94 -0.65 -5.64
C ALA A 116 -12.35 0.81 -5.39
N GLY A 117 -11.62 1.76 -5.96
CA GLY A 117 -11.88 3.19 -5.81
C GLY A 117 -13.24 3.63 -6.33
N ARG A 118 -13.68 3.12 -7.50
CA ARG A 118 -15.01 3.45 -8.05
C ARG A 118 -16.16 3.12 -7.10
N THR A 119 -15.96 2.14 -6.23
CA THR A 119 -16.99 1.70 -5.28
C THR A 119 -16.82 2.35 -3.91
N CYS A 120 -15.58 2.46 -3.43
CA CYS A 120 -15.31 2.78 -2.03
C CYS A 120 -14.81 4.20 -1.77
N PHE A 121 -14.28 4.88 -2.79
CA PHE A 121 -13.73 6.24 -2.69
C PHE A 121 -13.78 6.93 -4.07
N PRO A 122 -14.98 7.10 -4.66
CA PRO A 122 -15.13 7.54 -6.05
C PRO A 122 -14.60 8.97 -6.28
N ASP A 123 -14.77 9.86 -5.30
CA ASP A 123 -14.31 11.25 -5.37
C ASP A 123 -12.78 11.34 -5.37
N ASP A 124 -12.13 10.49 -4.57
CA ASP A 124 -10.67 10.39 -4.49
C ASP A 124 -10.08 9.78 -5.78
N LEU A 125 -10.76 8.77 -6.33
CA LEU A 125 -10.33 8.12 -7.57
C LEU A 125 -10.35 9.10 -8.75
N SER A 126 -11.40 9.91 -8.86
CA SER A 126 -11.58 10.82 -9.99
C SER A 126 -10.43 11.85 -10.05
N ARG A 127 -10.02 12.36 -8.88
CA ARG A 127 -8.88 13.28 -8.74
C ARG A 127 -7.54 12.65 -9.11
N TRP A 128 -7.37 11.36 -8.81
CA TRP A 128 -6.18 10.62 -9.22
C TRP A 128 -6.11 10.42 -10.73
N GLU A 129 -7.21 10.00 -11.35
CA GLU A 129 -7.29 9.83 -12.81
C GLU A 129 -7.13 11.16 -13.56
N GLU A 130 -7.51 12.29 -12.97
CA GLU A 130 -7.28 13.64 -13.50
C GLU A 130 -5.81 14.07 -13.37
N ALA A 131 -5.19 13.83 -12.20
CA ALA A 131 -3.79 14.17 -11.96
C ALA A 131 -2.81 13.41 -12.89
N GLU A 132 -3.19 12.24 -13.39
CA GLU A 132 -2.40 11.48 -14.36
C GLU A 132 -2.54 11.95 -15.82
N LYS A 133 -3.56 12.76 -16.12
CA LYS A 133 -3.82 13.26 -17.49
C LYS A 133 -3.17 14.61 -17.80
N GLY A 134 -2.63 15.28 -16.78
CA GLY A 134 -1.88 16.55 -16.90
C GLY A 134 -0.38 16.32 -16.90
#